data_AF-A0AAU7TJ27-F1
#
_entry.id   AF-A0AAU7TJ27-F1
#
_cell.length_a   1.000
_cell.length_b   1.000
_cell.length_c   1.000
_cell.angle_alpha   90.00
_cell.angle_beta   90.00
_cell.angle_gamma   90.00
#
_symmetry.space_group_name_H-M   'P 1'
#
loop_
_entity.id
_entity.type
_entity.pdbx_description
1 polymer ?
#
loop_
_entity_poly.entity_id
_entity_poly.type
_entity_poly.pdbx_seq_one_letter_code
_entity_poly.pdbx_strand_id
1 'polypeptide(L)'
;MKVTSFRELMREQANAAVRVSGAHHSSWNGRFGAPIERQSDLGGTANWDNSISYNPRHVDERLQEMFRNARVHNQDRAELAGYRDAIRVVLHENVHLLSSEGREHSQSYNAMATGPGVRPLEEGVTELYSHQVLDDYIDELGIDQIAPGIKDVKSPKVYKEFTPAVEGFADMIGRKSGMERDEVIAAMAVVPADQKFTVAAAAMYDNSRLPGMIPEDQREQAIGQIAQAMSSEFGRVAKLPKSADAGTRRAVGEQAVIEGSRVMSRLRKQWQMPAPDRQVQRGVGSEQQRAGQPQRGDRSAQQSRAGVVTPPPAGPAALPPDIAAAARAGLTGSRPLGSATRLTADQQGSRRGGVGVPAQQRQGPETQR
;
A
#
# COMPACT_ATOMS: atom_id res chain seq x y z
N MET A 1 13.66 -11.65 14.48
CA MET A 1 14.15 -12.04 15.83
C MET A 1 12.95 -12.56 16.61
N LYS A 2 13.04 -13.69 17.32
CA LYS A 2 11.94 -14.18 18.15
C LYS A 2 11.94 -13.49 19.50
N VAL A 3 10.81 -12.97 19.94
CA VAL A 3 10.69 -12.26 21.22
C VAL A 3 10.35 -13.22 22.35
N THR A 4 10.81 -12.94 23.56
CA THR A 4 10.57 -13.77 24.74
C THR A 4 9.94 -13.01 25.90
N SER A 5 9.82 -11.69 25.78
CA SER A 5 9.17 -10.82 26.77
C SER A 5 8.38 -9.69 26.12
N PHE A 6 7.42 -9.13 26.87
CA PHE A 6 6.68 -7.93 26.44
C PHE A 6 7.61 -6.78 26.05
N ARG A 7 8.67 -6.54 26.83
CA ARG A 7 9.64 -5.47 26.53
C ARG A 7 10.39 -5.72 25.21
N GLU A 8 10.69 -6.98 24.89
CA GLU A 8 11.30 -7.32 23.59
C GLU A 8 10.32 -7.13 22.44
N LEU A 9 9.05 -7.54 22.60
CA LEU A 9 8.00 -7.27 21.62
C LEU A 9 7.91 -5.78 21.31
N MET A 10 7.81 -4.94 22.34
CA MET A 10 7.66 -3.49 22.17
C MET A 10 8.88 -2.81 21.53
N ARG A 11 10.07 -3.42 21.62
CA ARG A 11 11.28 -2.94 20.91
C ARG A 11 11.36 -3.43 19.47
N GLU A 12 10.87 -4.64 19.19
CA GLU A 12 11.05 -5.30 17.90
C GLU A 12 9.89 -5.09 16.92
N GLN A 13 8.73 -4.65 17.42
CA GLN A 13 7.49 -4.52 16.65
C GLN A 13 7.63 -3.82 15.29
N ALA A 14 8.31 -2.68 15.23
CA ALA A 14 8.45 -1.90 13.99
C ALA A 14 9.37 -2.60 12.98
N ASN A 15 10.48 -3.17 13.46
CA ASN A 15 11.41 -3.92 12.62
C ASN A 15 10.74 -5.16 12.03
N ALA A 16 9.91 -5.86 12.82
CA ALA A 16 9.12 -6.98 12.31
C ALA A 16 8.10 -6.53 11.25
N ALA A 17 7.46 -5.37 11.43
CA ALA A 17 6.49 -4.85 10.46
C ALA A 17 7.19 -4.50 9.13
N VAL A 18 8.39 -3.91 9.18
CA VAL A 18 9.22 -3.66 8.00
C VAL A 18 9.59 -4.96 7.28
N ARG A 19 10.05 -5.98 8.02
CA ARG A 19 10.45 -7.28 7.42
C ARG A 19 9.29 -8.01 6.75
N VAL A 20 8.12 -8.04 7.40
CA VAL A 20 6.92 -8.70 6.86
C VAL A 20 6.39 -7.95 5.63
N SER A 21 6.43 -6.61 5.67
CA SER A 21 5.87 -5.81 4.60
C SER A 21 6.79 -5.62 3.40
N GLY A 22 8.10 -5.64 3.61
CA GLY A 22 9.09 -5.23 2.61
C GLY A 22 9.13 -3.72 2.39
N ALA A 23 8.54 -2.92 3.28
CA ALA A 23 8.71 -1.47 3.26
C ALA A 23 10.20 -1.09 3.37
N HIS A 24 10.57 0.10 2.88
CA HIS A 24 11.94 0.57 3.02
C HIS A 24 12.34 0.73 4.49
N HIS A 25 11.45 1.32 5.29
CA HIS A 25 11.66 1.52 6.72
C HIS A 25 10.34 1.79 7.46
N SER A 26 10.44 1.91 8.78
CA SER A 26 9.40 2.49 9.63
C SER A 26 9.85 3.87 10.08
N SER A 27 8.95 4.85 10.03
CA SER A 27 9.14 6.19 10.58
C SER A 27 9.21 6.22 12.11
N TRP A 28 8.86 5.12 12.79
CA TRP A 28 8.82 5.07 14.25
C TRP A 28 10.15 5.51 14.89
N ASN A 29 10.07 6.50 15.77
CA ASN A 29 11.25 7.10 16.40
C ASN A 29 11.76 6.35 17.65
N GLY A 30 11.21 5.15 17.92
CA GLY A 30 11.55 4.35 19.09
C GLY A 30 10.93 4.81 20.41
N ARG A 31 10.02 5.79 20.38
CA ARG A 31 9.36 6.34 21.58
C ARG A 31 7.88 6.00 21.62
N PHE A 32 7.38 5.86 22.83
CA PHE A 32 5.96 5.80 23.12
C PHE A 32 5.46 7.19 23.52
N GLY A 33 4.32 7.60 22.97
CA GLY A 33 3.63 8.83 23.35
C GLY A 33 2.93 8.68 24.70
N ALA A 34 2.14 9.69 25.07
CA ALA A 34 1.27 9.59 26.25
C ALA A 34 0.28 8.42 26.08
N PRO A 35 0.04 7.60 27.11
CA PRO A 35 -0.94 6.52 27.03
C PRO A 35 -2.33 7.06 26.68
N ILE A 36 -3.06 6.33 25.85
CA ILE A 36 -4.46 6.65 25.57
C ILE A 36 -5.27 6.42 26.85
N GLU A 37 -6.28 7.25 27.09
CA GLU A 37 -7.20 7.08 28.22
C GLU A 37 -7.76 5.65 28.26
N ARG A 38 -7.64 5.00 29.41
CA ARG A 38 -7.98 3.58 29.59
C ARG A 38 -9.41 3.21 29.16
N GLN A 39 -10.36 4.13 29.28
CA GLN A 39 -11.77 3.91 28.93
C GLN A 39 -12.11 4.26 27.48
N SER A 40 -11.14 4.76 26.70
CA SER A 40 -11.32 5.01 25.29
C SER A 40 -11.53 3.71 24.51
N ASP A 41 -12.33 3.78 23.45
CA ASP A 41 -12.49 2.69 22.49
C ASP A 41 -11.32 2.63 21.49
N LEU A 42 -10.43 3.64 21.48
CA LEU A 42 -9.23 3.63 20.66
C LEU A 42 -8.19 2.67 21.23
N GLY A 43 -7.66 1.77 20.39
CA GLY A 43 -6.63 0.82 20.78
C GLY A 43 -5.20 1.38 20.70
N GLY A 44 -4.93 2.19 19.68
CA GLY A 44 -3.61 2.76 19.42
C GLY A 44 -3.70 4.04 18.59
N THR A 45 -2.57 4.75 18.47
CA THR A 45 -2.41 5.89 17.57
C THR A 45 -0.93 6.05 17.19
N ALA A 46 -0.65 6.05 15.89
CA ALA A 46 0.57 6.58 15.31
C ALA A 46 0.53 8.13 15.34
N ASN A 47 1.40 8.75 16.12
CA ASN A 47 1.44 10.19 16.30
C ASN A 47 2.29 10.86 15.20
N TRP A 48 1.99 12.13 14.91
CA TRP A 48 2.70 12.92 13.90
C TRP A 48 4.16 13.25 14.25
N ASP A 49 4.58 13.07 15.50
CA ASP A 49 5.98 13.14 15.92
C ASP A 49 6.72 11.80 15.75
N ASN A 50 6.07 10.84 15.08
CA ASN A 50 6.48 9.46 14.86
C ASN A 50 6.60 8.60 16.14
N SER A 51 5.97 9.01 17.24
CA SER A 51 5.76 8.12 18.40
C SER A 51 4.51 7.26 18.21
N ILE A 52 4.36 6.21 19.03
CA ILE A 52 3.12 5.43 19.11
C ILE A 52 2.52 5.54 20.51
N SER A 53 1.23 5.77 20.61
CA SER A 53 0.47 5.70 21.85
C SER A 53 -0.42 4.47 21.84
N TYR A 54 -0.42 3.68 22.91
CA TYR A 54 -1.31 2.54 23.08
C TYR A 54 -2.29 2.77 24.21
N ASN A 55 -3.46 2.13 24.09
CA ASN A 55 -4.41 2.03 25.19
C ASN A 55 -4.01 0.89 26.12
N PRO A 56 -3.77 1.17 27.43
CA PRO A 56 -3.34 0.15 28.36
C PRO A 56 -4.28 -1.05 28.45
N ARG A 57 -5.60 -0.81 28.41
CA ARG A 57 -6.62 -1.88 28.55
C ARG A 57 -6.67 -2.81 27.35
N HIS A 58 -6.51 -2.27 26.15
CA HIS A 58 -6.69 -3.03 24.90
C HIS A 58 -5.38 -3.65 24.42
N VAL A 59 -4.23 -3.04 24.74
CA VAL A 59 -2.92 -3.45 24.23
C VAL A 59 -1.99 -3.84 25.38
N ASP A 60 -1.48 -2.89 26.16
CA ASP A 60 -0.36 -3.16 27.07
C ASP A 60 -0.66 -4.24 28.10
N GLU A 61 -1.81 -4.16 28.77
CA GLU A 61 -2.19 -5.12 29.80
C GLU A 61 -2.46 -6.50 29.21
N ARG A 62 -3.07 -6.58 28.02
CA ARG A 62 -3.33 -7.83 27.30
C ARG A 62 -2.03 -8.50 26.88
N LEU A 63 -1.10 -7.75 26.32
CA LEU A 63 0.18 -8.31 25.91
C LEU A 63 1.02 -8.70 27.12
N GLN A 64 1.04 -7.90 28.19
CA GLN A 64 1.69 -8.29 29.45
C GLN A 64 1.09 -9.57 30.05
N GLU A 65 -0.24 -9.71 30.02
CA GLU A 65 -0.94 -10.92 30.44
C GLU A 65 -0.53 -12.13 29.59
N MET A 66 -0.51 -11.99 28.26
CA MET A 66 -0.05 -13.03 27.33
C MET A 66 1.36 -13.54 27.68
N PHE A 67 2.30 -12.64 27.97
CA PHE A 67 3.66 -13.03 28.36
C PHE A 67 3.77 -13.61 29.78
N ARG A 68 2.89 -13.22 30.71
CA ARG A 68 2.82 -13.85 32.04
C ARG A 68 2.28 -15.27 31.96
N ASN A 69 1.31 -15.48 31.07
CA ASN A 69 0.68 -16.78 30.81
C ASN A 69 1.40 -17.57 29.69
N ALA A 70 2.65 -17.21 29.37
CA ALA A 70 3.37 -17.77 28.23
C ALA A 70 3.47 -19.29 28.31
N ARG A 71 3.27 -19.95 27.17
CA ARG A 71 3.40 -21.41 27.00
C ARG A 71 2.41 -22.24 27.81
N VAL A 72 1.37 -21.62 28.37
CA VAL A 72 0.24 -22.35 28.92
C VAL A 72 -0.53 -22.97 27.76
N HIS A 73 -0.41 -24.29 27.61
CA HIS A 73 -1.23 -25.04 26.68
C HIS A 73 -2.69 -25.06 27.20
N ASN A 74 -3.67 -24.76 26.34
CA ASN A 74 -5.12 -24.66 26.65
C ASN A 74 -5.62 -23.30 27.16
N GLN A 75 -5.06 -22.18 26.68
CA GLN A 75 -5.68 -20.87 26.87
C GLN A 75 -7.09 -20.84 26.27
N ASP A 76 -8.01 -20.14 26.94
CA ASP A 76 -9.38 -19.99 26.45
C ASP A 76 -9.41 -19.26 25.10
N ARG A 77 -10.36 -19.62 24.23
CA ARG A 77 -10.45 -19.02 22.89
C ARG A 77 -10.74 -17.52 22.94
N ALA A 78 -11.48 -17.03 23.93
CA ALA A 78 -11.75 -15.61 24.06
C ALA A 78 -10.49 -14.84 24.52
N GLU A 79 -9.68 -15.46 25.38
CA GLU A 79 -8.38 -14.91 25.80
C GLU A 79 -7.42 -14.79 24.62
N LEU A 80 -7.25 -15.87 23.84
CA LEU A 80 -6.45 -15.87 22.61
C LEU A 80 -6.93 -14.82 21.60
N ALA A 81 -8.25 -14.65 21.46
CA ALA A 81 -8.81 -13.62 20.57
C ALA A 81 -8.46 -12.21 21.05
N GLY A 82 -8.45 -11.98 22.36
CA GLY A 82 -8.00 -10.71 22.96
C GLY A 82 -6.52 -10.43 22.71
N TYR A 83 -5.65 -11.44 22.82
CA TYR A 83 -4.24 -11.30 22.49
C TYR A 83 -4.00 -11.04 21.01
N ARG A 84 -4.72 -11.76 20.13
CA ARG A 84 -4.62 -11.56 18.68
C ARG A 84 -5.03 -10.14 18.30
N ASP A 85 -6.12 -9.63 18.88
CA ASP A 85 -6.55 -8.27 18.60
C ASP A 85 -5.55 -7.23 19.12
N ALA A 86 -4.96 -7.42 20.29
CA ALA A 86 -3.89 -6.55 20.80
C ALA A 86 -2.65 -6.53 19.86
N ILE A 87 -2.21 -7.70 19.37
CA ILE A 87 -1.12 -7.78 18.38
C ILE A 87 -1.52 -7.12 17.06
N ARG A 88 -2.78 -7.27 16.62
CA ARG A 88 -3.29 -6.59 15.42
C ARG A 88 -3.22 -5.06 15.59
N VAL A 89 -3.64 -4.52 16.73
CA VAL A 89 -3.54 -3.07 17.01
C VAL A 89 -2.08 -2.62 16.95
N VAL A 90 -1.17 -3.38 17.56
CA VAL A 90 0.28 -3.09 17.47
C VAL A 90 0.72 -3.01 16.01
N LEU A 91 0.38 -4.00 15.19
CA LEU A 91 0.72 -4.01 13.76
C LEU A 91 0.07 -2.85 13.01
N HIS A 92 -1.20 -2.55 13.27
CA HIS A 92 -1.97 -1.46 12.66
C HIS A 92 -1.25 -0.11 12.82
N GLU A 93 -0.82 0.22 14.04
CA GLU A 93 -0.09 1.47 14.28
C GLU A 93 1.28 1.48 13.59
N ASN A 94 1.96 0.33 13.50
CA ASN A 94 3.23 0.26 12.77
C ASN A 94 3.04 0.39 11.26
N VAL A 95 1.91 -0.08 10.70
CA VAL A 95 1.59 0.05 9.28
C VAL A 95 1.39 1.52 8.89
N HIS A 96 0.76 2.34 9.74
CA HIS A 96 0.71 3.79 9.53
C HIS A 96 2.10 4.44 9.42
N LEU A 97 3.10 3.85 10.07
CA LEU A 97 4.48 4.34 10.09
C LEU A 97 5.37 3.70 9.02
N LEU A 98 4.89 2.76 8.20
CA LEU A 98 5.67 2.23 7.09
C LEU A 98 5.84 3.30 6.01
N SER A 99 7.07 3.44 5.51
CA SER A 99 7.41 4.50 4.55
C SER A 99 8.36 4.02 3.46
N SER A 100 8.23 4.67 2.31
CA SER A 100 9.13 4.56 1.16
C SER A 100 10.43 5.34 1.39
N GLU A 101 11.44 5.11 0.55
CA GLU A 101 12.73 5.80 0.63
C GLU A 101 12.56 7.35 0.58
N GLY A 102 13.28 8.06 1.45
CA GLY A 102 13.29 9.53 1.50
C GLY A 102 11.99 10.16 2.02
N ARG A 103 11.08 9.36 2.59
CA ARG A 103 9.76 9.80 3.06
C ARG A 103 9.52 9.43 4.51
N GLU A 104 8.67 10.19 5.18
CA GLU A 104 8.31 9.99 6.59
C GLU A 104 6.80 10.15 6.80
N HIS A 105 6.24 9.43 7.77
CA HIS A 105 4.83 9.53 8.16
C HIS A 105 4.38 10.98 8.42
N SER A 106 5.18 11.75 9.18
CA SER A 106 4.91 13.14 9.53
C SER A 106 4.69 14.07 8.32
N GLN A 107 5.26 13.73 7.16
CA GLN A 107 5.13 14.52 5.94
C GLN A 107 3.70 14.45 5.35
N SER A 108 2.93 13.42 5.70
CA SER A 108 1.55 13.27 5.22
C SER A 108 0.51 14.06 6.05
N TYR A 109 0.92 14.78 7.10
CA TYR A 109 0.01 15.51 8.01
C TYR A 109 -1.02 16.37 7.26
N ASN A 110 -0.55 17.26 6.37
CA ASN A 110 -1.43 18.16 5.63
C ASN A 110 -2.39 17.42 4.71
N ALA A 111 -1.93 16.36 4.04
CA ALA A 111 -2.74 15.53 3.16
C ALA A 111 -3.79 14.75 3.95
N MET A 112 -3.47 14.23 5.13
CA MET A 112 -4.47 13.57 6.00
C MET A 112 -5.54 14.57 6.46
N ALA A 113 -5.12 15.76 6.89
CA ALA A 113 -6.02 16.78 7.41
C ALA A 113 -6.96 17.38 6.36
N THR A 114 -6.50 17.54 5.11
CA THR A 114 -7.23 18.33 4.10
C THR A 114 -7.45 17.61 2.77
N GLY A 115 -6.73 16.53 2.51
CA GLY A 115 -6.77 15.80 1.24
C GLY A 115 -8.06 15.00 1.07
N PRO A 116 -8.76 15.12 -0.08
CA PRO A 116 -9.95 14.33 -0.35
C PRO A 116 -9.67 12.83 -0.29
N GLY A 117 -10.41 12.11 0.56
CA GLY A 117 -10.34 10.65 0.62
C GLY A 117 -9.04 10.08 1.21
N VAL A 118 -8.05 10.91 1.56
CA VAL A 118 -6.75 10.46 2.10
C VAL A 118 -6.96 9.70 3.40
N ARG A 119 -7.65 10.28 4.38
CA ARG A 119 -7.93 9.60 5.66
C ARG A 119 -8.72 8.30 5.50
N PRO A 120 -9.87 8.26 4.80
CA PRO A 120 -10.57 6.99 4.57
C PRO A 120 -9.72 5.93 3.86
N LEU A 121 -8.86 6.32 2.92
CA LEU A 121 -7.98 5.39 2.23
C LEU A 121 -6.88 4.87 3.18
N GLU A 122 -6.24 5.76 3.93
CA GLU A 122 -5.21 5.42 4.93
C GLU A 122 -5.73 4.37 5.92
N GLU A 123 -6.80 4.70 6.65
CA GLU A 123 -7.37 3.84 7.68
C GLU A 123 -7.85 2.49 7.11
N GLY A 124 -8.49 2.52 5.94
CA GLY A 124 -9.00 1.32 5.29
C GLY A 124 -7.89 0.40 4.76
N VAL A 125 -6.83 0.95 4.17
CA VAL A 125 -5.67 0.18 3.71
C VAL A 125 -4.93 -0.41 4.92
N THR A 126 -4.66 0.41 5.93
CA THR A 126 -3.93 0.01 7.12
C THR A 126 -4.65 -1.11 7.87
N GLU A 127 -5.97 -1.01 8.03
CA GLU A 127 -6.76 -2.10 8.63
C GLU A 127 -6.73 -3.37 7.78
N LEU A 128 -7.05 -3.30 6.48
CA LEU A 128 -7.09 -4.49 5.62
C LEU A 128 -5.74 -5.19 5.56
N TYR A 129 -4.66 -4.42 5.41
CA TYR A 129 -3.31 -4.95 5.34
C TYR A 129 -2.89 -5.60 6.66
N SER A 130 -3.19 -4.97 7.79
CA SER A 130 -2.88 -5.54 9.11
C SER A 130 -3.54 -6.90 9.33
N HIS A 131 -4.77 -7.11 8.85
CA HIS A 131 -5.41 -8.44 8.89
C HIS A 131 -4.76 -9.42 7.90
N GLN A 132 -4.39 -8.97 6.71
CA GLN A 132 -3.78 -9.81 5.66
C GLN A 132 -2.46 -10.42 6.11
N VAL A 133 -1.60 -9.67 6.81
CA VAL A 133 -0.24 -10.10 7.18
C VAL A 133 -0.09 -10.45 8.66
N LEU A 134 -1.18 -10.51 9.43
CA LEU A 134 -1.13 -10.73 10.88
C LEU A 134 -0.45 -12.05 11.27
N ASP A 135 -0.72 -13.11 10.52
CA ASP A 135 -0.14 -14.42 10.81
C ASP A 135 1.37 -14.44 10.51
N ASP A 136 1.80 -13.81 9.42
CA ASP A 136 3.23 -13.65 9.10
C ASP A 136 3.94 -12.80 10.16
N TYR A 137 3.27 -11.79 10.71
CA TYR A 137 3.79 -10.95 11.79
C TYR A 137 3.91 -11.70 13.12
N ILE A 138 2.89 -12.49 13.46
CA ILE A 138 2.91 -13.42 14.61
C ILE A 138 4.07 -14.40 14.47
N ASP A 139 4.24 -14.98 13.27
CA ASP A 139 5.30 -15.94 12.98
C ASP A 139 6.67 -15.27 13.06
N GLU A 140 6.86 -14.09 12.46
CA GLU A 140 8.11 -13.34 12.48
C GLU A 140 8.58 -13.09 13.92
N LEU A 141 7.67 -12.68 14.79
CA LEU A 141 7.92 -12.41 16.21
C LEU A 141 8.00 -13.68 17.08
N GLY A 142 7.48 -14.82 16.62
CA GLY A 142 7.39 -16.05 17.41
C GLY A 142 6.32 -16.02 18.50
N ILE A 143 5.25 -15.25 18.29
CA ILE A 143 4.16 -15.13 19.26
C ILE A 143 3.37 -16.43 19.38
N ASP A 144 3.34 -17.26 18.35
CA ASP A 144 2.73 -18.60 18.36
C ASP A 144 3.34 -19.54 19.42
N GLN A 145 4.63 -19.37 19.74
CA GLN A 145 5.29 -20.12 20.81
C GLN A 145 4.95 -19.58 22.21
N ILE A 146 4.55 -18.32 22.31
CA ILE A 146 4.16 -17.66 23.57
C ILE A 146 2.69 -17.93 23.87
N ALA A 147 1.82 -17.81 22.86
CA ALA A 147 0.39 -18.08 22.91
C ALA A 147 -0.01 -19.13 21.86
N PRO A 148 0.21 -20.43 22.12
CA PRO A 148 -0.16 -21.50 21.19
C PRO A 148 -1.63 -21.44 20.80
N GLY A 149 -1.92 -21.50 19.49
CA GLY A 149 -3.28 -21.42 18.94
C GLY A 149 -3.79 -20.00 18.65
N ILE A 150 -2.98 -18.95 18.89
CA ILE A 150 -3.37 -17.55 18.57
C ILE A 150 -3.71 -17.31 17.09
N LYS A 151 -3.20 -18.16 16.18
CA LYS A 151 -3.53 -18.10 14.74
C LYS A 151 -4.88 -18.75 14.38
N ASP A 152 -5.44 -19.56 15.29
CA ASP A 152 -6.71 -20.28 15.06
C ASP A 152 -7.95 -19.45 15.46
N VAL A 153 -7.74 -18.28 16.04
CA VAL A 153 -8.79 -17.32 16.43
C VAL A 153 -8.81 -16.13 15.47
N LYS A 154 -9.96 -15.49 15.33
CA LYS A 154 -10.13 -14.33 14.44
C LYS A 154 -10.21 -13.04 15.25
N SER A 155 -9.53 -12.01 14.76
CA SER A 155 -9.73 -10.62 15.18
C SER A 155 -10.81 -9.97 14.31
N PRO A 156 -11.79 -9.24 14.88
CA PRO A 156 -12.78 -8.52 14.08
C PRO A 156 -12.15 -7.35 13.32
N LYS A 157 -12.68 -7.03 12.14
CA LYS A 157 -12.36 -5.76 11.46
C LYS A 157 -13.10 -4.62 12.17
N VAL A 158 -12.37 -3.58 12.58
CA VAL A 158 -12.91 -2.48 13.40
C VAL A 158 -13.47 -1.34 12.54
N TYR A 159 -12.82 -1.02 11.41
CA TYR A 159 -13.18 0.11 10.55
C TYR A 159 -14.17 -0.27 9.43
N LYS A 160 -15.42 -0.58 9.80
CA LYS A 160 -16.47 -0.96 8.85
C LYS A 160 -16.88 0.18 7.91
N GLU A 161 -16.60 1.42 8.27
CA GLU A 161 -16.90 2.62 7.51
C GLU A 161 -15.97 2.84 6.31
N PHE A 162 -14.74 2.32 6.35
CA PHE A 162 -13.73 2.55 5.33
C PHE A 162 -13.36 1.29 4.56
N THR A 163 -13.21 0.15 5.27
CA THR A 163 -12.71 -1.09 4.67
C THR A 163 -13.50 -1.55 3.44
N PRO A 164 -14.85 -1.50 3.37
CA PRO A 164 -15.54 -1.92 2.15
C PRO A 164 -15.27 -1.02 0.94
N ALA A 165 -15.04 0.28 1.14
CA ALA A 165 -14.68 1.19 0.06
C ALA A 165 -13.28 0.89 -0.47
N VAL A 166 -12.31 0.62 0.41
CA VAL A 166 -10.95 0.23 -0.01
C VAL A 166 -10.96 -1.14 -0.71
N GLU A 167 -11.78 -2.10 -0.27
CA GLU A 167 -11.97 -3.37 -0.99
C GLU A 167 -12.43 -3.14 -2.43
N GLY A 168 -13.49 -2.34 -2.64
CA GLY A 168 -13.98 -2.02 -3.99
C GLY A 168 -12.97 -1.26 -4.85
N PHE A 169 -12.23 -0.34 -4.23
CA PHE A 169 -11.16 0.41 -4.89
C PHE A 169 -10.03 -0.52 -5.35
N ALA A 170 -9.50 -1.36 -4.47
CA ALA A 170 -8.44 -2.31 -4.78
C ALA A 170 -8.89 -3.36 -5.81
N ASP A 171 -10.10 -3.91 -5.67
CA ASP A 171 -10.67 -4.88 -6.63
C ASP A 171 -10.81 -4.29 -8.03
N MET A 172 -11.22 -3.02 -8.14
CA MET A 172 -11.34 -2.35 -9.43
C MET A 172 -9.97 -2.01 -10.03
N ILE A 173 -8.99 -1.58 -9.22
CA ILE A 173 -7.61 -1.40 -9.69
C ILE A 173 -7.06 -2.72 -10.20
N GLY A 174 -7.23 -3.82 -9.46
CA GLY A 174 -6.77 -5.14 -9.87
C GLY A 174 -7.35 -5.56 -11.22
N ARG A 175 -8.67 -5.40 -11.41
CA ARG A 175 -9.34 -5.63 -12.70
C ARG A 175 -8.81 -4.77 -13.86
N LYS A 176 -8.27 -3.57 -13.58
CA LYS A 176 -7.77 -2.63 -14.61
C LYS A 176 -6.28 -2.77 -14.90
N SER A 177 -5.50 -3.20 -13.90
CA SER A 177 -4.03 -3.32 -13.96
C SER A 177 -3.55 -4.76 -14.13
N GLY A 178 -4.40 -5.76 -13.87
CA GLY A 178 -4.00 -7.17 -13.82
C GLY A 178 -3.36 -7.59 -12.50
N MET A 179 -3.24 -6.69 -11.52
CA MET A 179 -2.76 -7.02 -10.17
C MET A 179 -3.84 -7.71 -9.34
N GLU A 180 -3.43 -8.54 -8.39
CA GLU A 180 -4.36 -9.10 -7.40
C GLU A 180 -4.75 -8.04 -6.35
N ARG A 181 -5.98 -8.11 -5.81
CA ARG A 181 -6.48 -7.14 -4.82
C ARG A 181 -5.50 -6.96 -3.65
N ASP A 182 -5.05 -8.07 -3.10
CA ASP A 182 -4.19 -8.12 -1.91
C ASP A 182 -2.77 -7.59 -2.21
N GLU A 183 -2.33 -7.65 -3.47
CA GLU A 183 -1.10 -7.02 -3.95
C GLU A 183 -1.24 -5.50 -4.04
N VAL A 184 -2.39 -5.00 -4.54
CA VAL A 184 -2.70 -3.56 -4.59
C VAL A 184 -2.74 -2.97 -3.18
N ILE A 185 -3.36 -3.67 -2.22
CA ILE A 185 -3.41 -3.25 -0.81
C ILE A 185 -1.98 -3.21 -0.22
N ALA A 186 -1.18 -4.26 -0.44
CA ALA A 186 0.19 -4.32 0.04
C ALA A 186 1.07 -3.18 -0.53
N ALA A 187 0.95 -2.89 -1.83
CA ALA A 187 1.69 -1.80 -2.46
C ALA A 187 1.35 -0.43 -1.86
N MET A 188 0.08 -0.19 -1.52
CA MET A 188 -0.33 1.04 -0.83
C MET A 188 0.09 1.06 0.63
N ALA A 189 0.13 -0.08 1.33
CA ALA A 189 0.44 -0.16 2.75
C ALA A 189 1.87 0.27 3.10
N VAL A 190 2.82 0.13 2.17
CA VAL A 190 4.24 0.43 2.39
C VAL A 190 4.67 1.85 2.03
N VAL A 191 3.70 2.72 1.71
CA VAL A 191 3.94 4.14 1.43
C VAL A 191 3.13 5.03 2.40
N PRO A 192 3.60 6.25 2.67
CA PRO A 192 2.85 7.21 3.49
C PRO A 192 1.49 7.56 2.88
N ALA A 193 0.58 8.06 3.73
CA ALA A 193 -0.82 8.33 3.38
C ALA A 193 -0.99 9.19 2.11
N ASP A 194 -0.13 10.18 1.93
CA ASP A 194 -0.20 11.12 0.80
C ASP A 194 0.24 10.51 -0.54
N GLN A 195 0.87 9.34 -0.53
CA GLN A 195 1.33 8.64 -1.73
C GLN A 195 0.41 7.51 -2.19
N LYS A 196 -0.55 7.05 -1.37
CA LYS A 196 -1.34 5.84 -1.69
C LYS A 196 -2.15 5.96 -2.99
N PHE A 197 -2.75 7.13 -3.25
CA PHE A 197 -3.44 7.37 -4.53
C PHE A 197 -2.47 7.40 -5.72
N THR A 198 -1.26 7.92 -5.54
CA THR A 198 -0.21 7.93 -6.57
C THR A 198 0.23 6.50 -6.90
N VAL A 199 0.43 5.65 -5.91
CA VAL A 199 0.75 4.22 -6.10
C VAL A 199 -0.36 3.50 -6.87
N ALA A 200 -1.62 3.70 -6.46
CA ALA A 200 -2.79 3.15 -7.16
C ALA A 200 -2.89 3.63 -8.62
N ALA A 201 -2.65 4.91 -8.87
CA ALA A 201 -2.65 5.50 -10.20
C ALA A 201 -1.49 4.98 -11.06
N ALA A 202 -0.30 4.85 -10.49
CA ALA A 202 0.88 4.30 -11.16
C ALA A 202 0.64 2.86 -11.60
N ALA A 203 0.08 2.00 -10.72
CA ALA A 203 -0.29 0.63 -11.07
C ALA A 203 -1.21 0.54 -12.30
N MET A 204 -2.21 1.42 -12.39
CA MET A 204 -3.08 1.49 -13.57
C MET A 204 -2.38 2.06 -14.80
N TYR A 205 -1.54 3.08 -14.62
CA TYR A 205 -0.81 3.71 -15.71
C TYR A 205 0.18 2.73 -16.35
N ASP A 206 1.03 2.11 -15.54
CA ASP A 206 2.12 1.24 -15.99
C ASP A 206 1.59 -0.04 -16.67
N ASN A 207 0.43 -0.54 -16.23
CA ASN A 207 -0.23 -1.70 -16.83
C ASN A 207 -1.23 -1.34 -17.95
N SER A 208 -1.07 -0.17 -18.56
CA SER A 208 -1.88 0.28 -19.69
C SER A 208 -1.05 0.47 -20.95
N ARG A 209 -1.65 1.07 -22.00
CA ARG A 209 -0.91 1.48 -23.20
C ARG A 209 -0.26 2.86 -23.07
N LEU A 210 -0.48 3.58 -21.97
CA LEU A 210 0.02 4.95 -21.79
C LEU A 210 1.56 5.07 -21.74
N PRO A 211 2.33 4.16 -21.10
CA PRO A 211 3.79 4.28 -21.06
C PRO A 211 4.43 4.31 -22.46
N GLY A 212 3.83 3.63 -23.44
CA GLY A 212 4.28 3.66 -24.84
C GLY A 212 3.76 4.83 -25.67
N MET A 213 2.94 5.71 -25.09
CA MET A 213 2.29 6.84 -25.78
C MET A 213 2.70 8.20 -25.21
N ILE A 214 2.89 8.29 -23.90
CA ILE A 214 3.23 9.52 -23.20
C ILE A 214 4.74 9.57 -23.01
N PRO A 215 5.41 10.69 -23.35
CA PRO A 215 6.82 10.89 -23.05
C PRO A 215 7.15 10.67 -21.57
N GLU A 216 8.32 10.10 -21.30
CA GLU A 216 8.76 9.73 -19.94
C GLU A 216 8.81 10.94 -19.00
N ASP A 217 9.18 12.12 -19.50
CA ASP A 217 9.22 13.39 -18.74
C ASP A 217 7.81 13.88 -18.33
N GLN A 218 6.74 13.34 -18.92
CA GLN A 218 5.36 13.64 -18.57
C GLN A 218 4.65 12.52 -17.79
N ARG A 219 5.36 11.43 -17.48
CA ARG A 219 4.81 10.27 -16.75
C ARG A 219 4.25 10.68 -15.39
N GLU A 220 5.03 11.36 -14.57
CA GLU A 220 4.62 11.76 -13.21
C GLU A 220 3.42 12.70 -13.22
N GLN A 221 3.37 13.62 -14.20
CA GLN A 221 2.22 14.51 -14.37
C GLN A 221 0.95 13.71 -14.73
N ALA A 222 1.06 12.73 -15.63
CA ALA A 222 -0.06 11.87 -15.99
C ALA A 222 -0.58 11.06 -14.80
N ILE A 223 0.33 10.46 -14.01
CA ILE A 223 -0.02 9.72 -12.80
C ILE A 223 -0.70 10.65 -11.78
N GLY A 224 -0.16 11.84 -11.55
CA GLY A 224 -0.74 12.84 -10.66
C GLY A 224 -2.17 13.24 -11.04
N GLN A 225 -2.46 13.40 -12.33
CA GLN A 225 -3.83 13.68 -12.80
C GLN A 225 -4.81 12.53 -12.53
N ILE A 226 -4.35 11.29 -12.69
CA ILE A 226 -5.15 10.09 -12.41
C ILE A 226 -5.42 9.99 -10.91
N ALA A 227 -4.38 10.13 -10.08
CA ALA A 227 -4.46 10.09 -8.62
C ALA A 227 -5.40 11.17 -8.06
N GLN A 228 -5.32 12.40 -8.59
CA GLN A 228 -6.20 13.50 -8.17
C GLN A 228 -7.68 13.19 -8.44
N ALA A 229 -7.99 12.60 -9.60
CA ALA A 229 -9.36 12.23 -9.93
C ALA A 229 -9.89 11.11 -9.02
N MET A 230 -9.06 10.10 -8.74
CA MET A 230 -9.39 9.03 -7.79
C MET A 230 -9.65 9.61 -6.39
N SER A 231 -8.72 10.41 -5.86
CA SER A 231 -8.78 11.02 -4.53
C SER A 231 -10.05 11.87 -4.36
N SER A 232 -10.36 12.72 -5.34
CA SER A 232 -11.55 13.58 -5.31
C SER A 232 -12.84 12.78 -5.15
N GLU A 233 -13.00 11.70 -5.91
CA GLU A 233 -14.20 10.87 -5.87
C GLU A 233 -14.24 9.97 -4.64
N PHE A 234 -13.09 9.39 -4.24
CA PHE A 234 -12.98 8.58 -3.03
C PHE A 234 -13.29 9.39 -1.77
N GLY A 235 -13.06 10.71 -1.79
CA GLY A 235 -13.46 11.65 -0.73
C GLY A 235 -14.96 11.63 -0.40
N ARG A 236 -15.82 11.07 -1.25
CA ARG A 236 -17.24 10.85 -0.96
C ARG A 236 -17.48 9.83 0.14
N VAL A 237 -16.55 8.91 0.42
CA VAL A 237 -16.66 7.91 1.51
C VAL A 237 -16.91 8.59 2.85
N ALA A 238 -16.19 9.68 3.14
CA ALA A 238 -16.34 10.44 4.38
C ALA A 238 -17.70 11.16 4.51
N LYS A 239 -18.43 11.31 3.40
CA LYS A 239 -19.74 11.97 3.33
C LYS A 239 -20.91 10.99 3.41
N LEU A 240 -20.64 9.68 3.38
CA LEU A 240 -21.68 8.67 3.51
C LEU A 240 -22.23 8.67 4.95
N PRO A 241 -23.55 8.47 5.14
CA PRO A 241 -24.10 8.32 6.48
C PRO A 241 -23.50 7.10 7.18
N LYS A 242 -23.41 7.12 8.52
CA LYS A 242 -22.93 5.97 9.30
C LYS A 242 -23.73 4.69 9.02
N SER A 243 -25.02 4.83 8.71
CA SER A 243 -25.92 3.74 8.33
C SER A 243 -25.71 3.19 6.91
N ALA A 244 -24.87 3.82 6.07
CA ALA A 244 -24.59 3.30 4.73
C ALA A 244 -23.97 1.89 4.83
N ASP A 245 -24.54 0.96 4.09
CA ASP A 245 -24.10 -0.42 4.05
C ASP A 245 -22.75 -0.60 3.33
N ALA A 246 -22.19 -1.81 3.46
CA ALA A 246 -20.92 -2.16 2.85
C ALA A 246 -20.93 -2.07 1.32
N GLY A 247 -22.07 -2.38 0.67
CA GLY A 247 -22.21 -2.33 -0.79
C GLY A 247 -22.13 -0.90 -1.33
N THR A 248 -22.80 0.03 -0.65
CA THR A 248 -22.76 1.47 -0.96
C THR A 248 -21.35 2.03 -0.83
N ARG A 249 -20.65 1.68 0.27
CA ARG A 249 -19.26 2.08 0.49
C ARG A 249 -18.34 1.52 -0.59
N ARG A 250 -18.50 0.24 -0.93
CA ARG A 250 -17.76 -0.43 -2.00
C ARG A 250 -17.95 0.25 -3.34
N ALA A 251 -19.18 0.61 -3.70
CA ALA A 251 -19.50 1.30 -4.95
C ALA A 251 -18.80 2.67 -5.07
N VAL A 252 -18.66 3.42 -3.97
CA VAL A 252 -17.89 4.69 -3.98
C VAL A 252 -16.41 4.41 -4.26
N GLY A 253 -15.84 3.36 -3.66
CA GLY A 253 -14.47 2.93 -3.96
C GLY A 253 -14.27 2.57 -5.42
N GLU A 254 -15.16 1.77 -6.00
CA GLU A 254 -15.13 1.42 -7.43
C GLU A 254 -15.26 2.66 -8.33
N GLN A 255 -16.15 3.59 -7.98
CA GLN A 255 -16.37 4.82 -8.76
C GLN A 255 -15.11 5.70 -8.82
N ALA A 256 -14.32 5.77 -7.74
CA ALA A 256 -13.07 6.52 -7.74
C ALA A 256 -12.07 6.01 -8.81
N VAL A 257 -11.97 4.69 -8.97
CA VAL A 257 -11.13 4.07 -10.01
C VAL A 257 -11.68 4.33 -11.41
N ILE A 258 -13.01 4.40 -11.55
CA ILE A 258 -13.67 4.76 -12.81
C ILE A 258 -13.32 6.20 -13.21
N GLU A 259 -13.30 7.16 -12.27
CA GLU A 259 -12.87 8.54 -12.57
C GLU A 259 -11.40 8.61 -13.00
N GLY A 260 -10.51 7.87 -12.33
CA GLY A 260 -9.12 7.72 -12.77
C GLY A 260 -9.01 7.14 -14.20
N SER A 261 -9.80 6.11 -14.51
CA SER A 261 -9.86 5.50 -15.85
C SER A 261 -10.35 6.48 -16.94
N ARG A 262 -11.22 7.44 -16.59
CA ARG A 262 -11.66 8.50 -17.52
C ARG A 262 -10.54 9.48 -17.83
N VAL A 263 -9.71 9.84 -16.83
CA VAL A 263 -8.48 10.64 -17.06
C VAL A 263 -7.55 9.90 -18.02
N MET A 264 -7.26 8.63 -17.77
CA MET A 264 -6.43 7.81 -18.66
C MET A 264 -6.96 7.78 -20.10
N SER A 265 -8.28 7.67 -20.25
CA SER A 265 -8.91 7.66 -21.58
C SER A 265 -8.78 9.00 -22.31
N ARG A 266 -8.81 10.14 -21.58
CA ARG A 266 -8.54 11.47 -22.16
C ARG A 266 -7.09 11.62 -22.56
N LEU A 267 -6.15 11.23 -21.69
CA LEU A 267 -4.72 11.22 -21.99
C LEU A 267 -4.42 10.40 -23.23
N ARG A 268 -4.97 9.17 -23.32
CA ARG A 268 -4.82 8.33 -24.51
C ARG A 268 -5.30 9.03 -25.78
N LYS A 269 -6.46 9.70 -25.75
CA LYS A 269 -6.99 10.43 -26.92
C LYS A 269 -6.08 11.60 -27.31
N GLN A 270 -5.61 12.37 -26.33
CA GLN A 270 -4.69 13.48 -26.54
C GLN A 270 -3.41 13.05 -27.27
N TRP A 271 -2.82 11.93 -26.84
CA TRP A 271 -1.56 11.43 -27.41
C TRP A 271 -1.71 10.57 -28.67
N GLN A 272 -2.94 10.19 -29.03
CA GLN A 272 -3.24 9.52 -30.32
C GLN A 272 -3.43 10.51 -31.47
N MET A 273 -3.71 11.79 -31.19
CA MET A 273 -3.87 12.79 -32.23
C MET A 273 -2.49 13.16 -32.83
N PRO A 274 -2.37 13.29 -34.16
CA PRO A 274 -1.15 13.79 -34.78
C PRO A 274 -0.82 15.16 -34.19
N ALA A 275 0.46 15.38 -33.82
CA ALA A 275 0.92 16.67 -33.31
C ALA A 275 0.42 17.82 -34.22
N PRO A 276 -0.09 18.94 -33.66
CA PRO A 276 -0.64 20.05 -34.43
C PRO A 276 0.28 20.53 -35.57
N ASP A 277 1.59 20.52 -35.33
CA ASP A 277 2.61 20.92 -36.31
C ASP A 277 2.64 20.03 -37.57
N ARG A 278 2.19 18.76 -37.46
CA ARG A 278 2.03 17.85 -38.60
C ARG A 278 0.67 17.98 -39.30
N GLN A 279 -0.32 18.58 -38.66
CA GLN A 279 -1.63 18.83 -39.30
C GLN A 279 -1.59 20.04 -40.23
N VAL A 280 -0.80 21.08 -39.89
CA VAL A 280 -0.68 22.27 -40.75
C VAL A 280 -0.01 21.95 -42.09
N GLN A 281 0.97 21.03 -42.14
CA GLN A 281 1.65 20.68 -43.39
C GLN A 281 0.79 19.90 -44.41
N ARG A 282 -0.33 19.28 -44.01
CA ARG A 282 -1.24 18.61 -44.96
C ARG A 282 -2.24 19.55 -45.64
N GLY A 283 -2.39 20.78 -45.16
CA GLY A 283 -3.31 21.77 -45.74
C GLY A 283 -2.68 22.67 -46.81
N VAL A 284 -1.37 22.93 -46.74
CA VAL A 284 -0.73 23.96 -47.58
C VAL A 284 -0.26 23.45 -48.96
N GLY A 285 -0.40 22.15 -49.25
CA GLY A 285 0.00 21.54 -50.53
C GLY A 285 -1.08 21.53 -51.62
N SER A 286 -2.34 21.86 -51.29
CA SER A 286 -3.48 21.66 -52.23
C SER A 286 -4.00 22.95 -52.87
N GLU A 287 -3.56 24.14 -52.44
CA GLU A 287 -4.05 25.42 -52.97
C GLU A 287 -3.06 26.16 -53.87
N GLN A 288 -1.85 25.63 -54.11
CA GLN A 288 -0.83 26.32 -54.90
C GLN A 288 -0.89 26.04 -56.42
N GLN A 289 -2.08 25.72 -56.98
CA GLN A 289 -2.27 25.55 -58.42
C GLN A 289 -3.39 26.39 -59.06
N ARG A 290 -4.10 27.26 -58.33
CA ARG A 290 -5.05 28.19 -58.96
C ARG A 290 -5.11 29.53 -58.24
N ALA A 291 -4.27 30.47 -58.66
CA ALA A 291 -4.65 31.86 -58.91
C ALA A 291 -3.40 32.69 -59.24
N GLY A 292 -3.09 32.77 -60.54
CA GLY A 292 -2.36 33.92 -61.06
C GLY A 292 -3.36 35.05 -61.29
N GLN A 293 -3.30 36.09 -60.46
CA GLN A 293 -3.82 37.42 -60.82
C GLN A 293 -3.08 38.50 -60.01
N PRO A 294 -2.42 39.47 -60.67
CA PRO A 294 -1.78 40.57 -59.99
C PRO A 294 -2.77 41.74 -59.84
N GLN A 295 -2.95 42.24 -58.61
CA GLN A 295 -3.52 43.57 -58.39
C GLN A 295 -2.62 44.42 -57.50
N ARG A 296 -2.34 45.60 -58.06
CA ARG A 296 -1.56 46.73 -57.54
C ARG A 296 -2.36 47.54 -56.52
N GLY A 297 -1.60 48.12 -55.58
CA GLY A 297 -1.94 49.34 -54.83
C GLY A 297 -2.64 49.06 -53.51
N ASP A 298 -2.45 49.79 -52.42
CA ASP A 298 -1.65 50.97 -52.15
C ASP A 298 -1.54 51.12 -50.60
N ARG A 299 -0.62 51.97 -50.18
CA ARG A 299 -0.21 52.41 -48.82
C ARG A 299 -1.30 52.51 -47.73
N SER A 300 -0.94 52.22 -46.47
CA SER A 300 -0.66 53.21 -45.39
C SER A 300 -0.82 52.66 -43.95
N ALA A 301 0.27 52.83 -43.18
CA ALA A 301 0.40 53.38 -41.80
C ALA A 301 -0.31 52.80 -40.56
N GLN A 302 0.51 52.68 -39.50
CA GLN A 302 0.21 52.79 -38.04
C GLN A 302 -0.62 51.64 -37.41
N GLN A 303 -0.32 51.10 -36.23
CA GLN A 303 0.26 51.71 -35.03
C GLN A 303 0.77 50.62 -34.08
N SER A 304 1.95 50.85 -33.52
CA SER A 304 2.60 50.00 -32.52
C SER A 304 1.93 50.13 -31.15
N ARG A 305 1.60 49.02 -30.49
CA ARG A 305 1.39 48.96 -29.03
C ARG A 305 2.21 47.82 -28.46
N ALA A 306 3.21 48.20 -27.67
CA ALA A 306 4.05 47.32 -26.88
C ALA A 306 3.22 46.68 -25.76
N GLY A 307 3.14 45.34 -25.78
CA GLY A 307 2.65 44.54 -24.67
C GLY A 307 3.85 43.99 -23.89
N VAL A 308 3.91 44.31 -22.60
CA VAL A 308 4.89 43.82 -21.64
C VAL A 308 4.76 42.29 -21.52
N VAL A 309 5.83 41.57 -21.85
CA VAL A 309 5.95 40.11 -21.67
C VAL A 309 6.49 39.85 -20.27
N THR A 310 5.65 39.34 -19.38
CA THR A 310 6.05 38.79 -18.09
C THR A 310 6.58 37.37 -18.31
N PRO A 311 7.78 37.01 -17.81
CA PRO A 311 8.29 35.64 -17.90
C PRO A 311 7.49 34.70 -16.99
N PRO A 312 7.28 33.43 -17.38
CA PRO A 312 6.64 32.44 -16.53
C PRO A 312 7.54 32.10 -15.31
N PRO A 313 6.96 31.77 -14.14
CA PRO A 313 7.73 31.36 -12.99
C PRO A 313 8.45 30.03 -13.26
N ALA A 314 9.70 29.96 -12.79
CA ALA A 314 10.52 28.76 -12.84
C ALA A 314 9.78 27.58 -12.18
N GLY A 315 9.57 26.51 -12.95
CA GLY A 315 9.10 25.24 -12.42
C GLY A 315 10.12 24.64 -11.44
N PRO A 316 9.68 23.75 -10.53
CA PRO A 316 10.58 23.09 -9.60
C PRO A 316 11.67 22.32 -10.36
N ALA A 317 12.90 22.41 -9.86
CA ALA A 317 14.06 21.75 -10.44
C ALA A 317 13.81 20.25 -10.60
N ALA A 318 14.03 19.74 -11.82
CA ALA A 318 14.01 18.32 -12.10
C ALA A 318 15.04 17.60 -11.20
N LEU A 319 14.60 16.54 -10.53
CA LEU A 319 15.50 15.70 -9.74
C LEU A 319 16.55 15.06 -10.65
N PRO A 320 17.80 14.91 -10.18
CA PRO A 320 18.85 14.30 -10.98
C PRO A 320 18.52 12.81 -11.30
N PRO A 321 18.95 12.33 -12.48
CA PRO A 321 18.49 11.07 -13.07
C PRO A 321 18.89 9.80 -12.29
N ASP A 322 19.81 9.92 -11.35
CA ASP A 322 20.26 8.86 -10.43
C ASP A 322 19.23 8.55 -9.32
N ILE A 323 18.44 9.54 -8.86
CA ILE A 323 17.38 9.35 -7.86
C ILE A 323 16.14 8.68 -8.50
N ALA A 324 15.85 9.00 -9.76
CA ALA A 324 14.72 8.39 -10.50
C ALA A 324 14.94 6.91 -10.86
N ALA A 325 16.18 6.40 -10.80
CA ALA A 325 16.50 4.99 -11.03
C ALA A 325 16.32 4.13 -9.76
N ALA A 326 16.60 4.67 -8.57
CA ALA A 326 16.41 3.98 -7.29
C ALA A 326 14.91 3.74 -6.99
N ALA A 327 14.05 4.72 -7.29
CA ALA A 327 12.59 4.57 -7.15
C ALA A 327 11.97 3.49 -8.06
N ARG A 328 12.61 3.14 -9.19
CA ARG A 328 12.14 2.08 -10.10
C ARG A 328 12.48 0.67 -9.60
N ALA A 329 13.63 0.50 -8.94
CA ALA A 329 14.09 -0.82 -8.48
C ALA A 329 13.21 -1.42 -7.37
N GLY A 330 12.53 -0.59 -6.58
CA GLY A 330 11.61 -1.04 -5.52
C GLY A 330 10.26 -1.57 -6.03
N LEU A 331 9.83 -1.19 -7.25
CA LEU A 331 8.54 -1.59 -7.83
C LEU A 331 8.64 -2.77 -8.81
N THR A 332 9.83 -3.03 -9.36
CA THR A 332 10.07 -4.15 -10.29
C THR A 332 10.79 -5.33 -9.64
N GLY A 333 10.98 -5.29 -8.31
CA GLY A 333 11.55 -6.40 -7.54
C GLY A 333 10.65 -7.63 -7.67
N SER A 334 10.97 -8.49 -8.64
CA SER A 334 10.38 -9.82 -8.76
C SER A 334 10.61 -10.54 -7.43
N ARG A 335 9.54 -10.67 -6.63
CA ARG A 335 9.54 -11.62 -5.51
C ARG A 335 9.95 -12.99 -6.07
N PRO A 336 10.82 -13.75 -5.38
CA PRO A 336 11.14 -15.10 -5.81
C PRO A 336 9.82 -15.87 -5.90
N LEU A 337 9.61 -16.53 -7.05
CA LEU A 337 8.44 -17.33 -7.37
C LEU A 337 8.11 -18.25 -6.19
N GLY A 338 7.05 -17.90 -5.45
CA GLY A 338 6.40 -18.77 -4.47
C GLY A 338 5.63 -19.86 -5.17
N SER A 339 6.32 -20.75 -5.88
CA SER A 339 5.77 -21.98 -6.45
C SER A 339 6.47 -23.20 -5.85
N ALA A 340 6.54 -23.24 -4.52
CA ALA A 340 6.79 -24.48 -3.79
C ALA A 340 5.45 -25.05 -3.32
N THR A 341 4.79 -25.82 -4.20
CA THR A 341 3.72 -26.72 -3.79
C THR A 341 4.32 -27.70 -2.77
N ARG A 342 3.83 -27.72 -1.53
CA ARG A 342 4.21 -28.74 -0.55
C ARG A 342 3.79 -30.11 -1.11
N LEU A 343 4.79 -30.96 -1.39
CA LEU A 343 4.56 -32.38 -1.64
C LEU A 343 3.90 -32.98 -0.39
N THR A 344 2.74 -33.61 -0.57
CA THR A 344 2.07 -34.39 0.48
C THR A 344 2.89 -35.64 0.80
N ALA A 345 2.74 -36.15 2.03
CA ALA A 345 3.50 -37.30 2.56
C ALA A 345 3.37 -38.59 1.73
N ASP A 346 2.42 -38.66 0.79
CA ASP A 346 2.16 -39.84 -0.03
C ASP A 346 3.03 -39.95 -1.30
N GLN A 347 3.89 -38.97 -1.60
CA GLN A 347 4.78 -38.99 -2.77
C GLN A 347 6.25 -39.38 -2.49
N GLN A 348 6.58 -39.79 -1.25
CA GLN A 348 7.87 -40.45 -0.99
C GLN A 348 7.76 -41.95 -1.32
N GLY A 349 8.13 -42.27 -2.55
CA GLY A 349 8.11 -43.61 -3.11
C GLY A 349 8.88 -44.64 -2.30
N SER A 350 8.19 -45.75 -2.07
CA SER A 350 8.68 -47.10 -1.81
C SER A 350 9.97 -47.45 -2.56
N ARG A 351 11.06 -47.69 -1.83
CA ARG A 351 12.15 -48.57 -2.30
C ARG A 351 12.11 -49.86 -1.49
N ARG A 352 11.64 -50.90 -2.16
CA ARG A 352 11.70 -52.31 -1.78
C ARG A 352 13.06 -52.86 -2.23
N GLY A 353 13.70 -53.69 -1.40
CA GLY A 353 14.62 -54.73 -1.85
C GLY A 353 16.02 -54.71 -1.24
N GLY A 354 16.21 -55.50 -0.19
CA GLY A 354 17.52 -55.84 0.38
C GLY A 354 17.40 -56.85 1.50
N VAL A 355 17.33 -58.14 1.12
CA VAL A 355 17.30 -59.32 2.00
C VAL A 355 18.66 -59.51 2.69
N GLY A 356 18.69 -59.84 3.99
CA GLY A 356 19.89 -60.43 4.60
C GLY A 356 20.00 -60.46 6.14
N VAL A 357 19.54 -61.57 6.74
CA VAL A 357 20.07 -62.26 7.95
C VAL A 357 19.86 -61.63 9.36
N PRO A 358 19.40 -62.42 10.36
CA PRO A 358 19.25 -61.98 11.75
C PRO A 358 20.52 -62.25 12.59
N ALA A 359 20.89 -61.32 13.47
CA ALA A 359 21.89 -61.57 14.50
C ALA A 359 21.55 -60.89 15.84
N GLN A 360 21.14 -61.75 16.77
CA GLN A 360 21.50 -61.78 18.19
C GLN A 360 21.27 -60.54 19.07
N GLN A 361 20.23 -60.67 19.91
CA GLN A 361 20.15 -60.12 21.26
C GLN A 361 21.47 -60.30 22.03
N ARG A 362 22.00 -59.19 22.56
CA ARG A 362 22.84 -59.20 23.75
C ARG A 362 22.21 -58.29 24.80
N GLN A 363 21.73 -58.93 25.86
CA GLN A 363 21.47 -58.33 27.17
C GLN A 363 22.81 -57.90 27.78
N GLY A 364 22.82 -56.75 28.44
CA GLY A 364 23.90 -56.27 29.31
C GLY A 364 23.31 -55.54 30.51
N PRO A 365 23.95 -55.60 31.69
CA PRO A 365 23.23 -55.72 32.95
C PRO A 365 23.03 -54.41 33.70
N GLU A 366 21.97 -54.41 34.51
CA GLU A 366 21.74 -53.52 35.63
C GLU A 366 22.94 -53.49 36.57
N THR A 367 23.30 -52.29 37.04
CA THR A 367 24.11 -52.13 38.24
C THR A 367 23.38 -51.17 39.18
N GLN A 368 22.87 -51.72 40.27
CA GLN A 368 22.50 -50.97 41.47
C GLN A 368 23.77 -50.52 42.20
N ARG A 369 23.80 -49.28 42.64
CA ARG A 369 24.28 -48.85 43.97
C ARG A 369 23.58 -47.57 44.38
#